data_AF-A0A4R8SH96-F1
#
_entry.id   AF-A0A4R8SH96-F1
#
_cell.length_a   1.000
_cell.length_b   1.000
_cell.length_c   1.000
_cell.angle_alpha   90.00
_cell.angle_beta   90.00
_cell.angle_gamma   90.00
#
_symmetry.space_group_name_H-M   'P 1'
#
loop_
_entity.id
_entity.type
_entity.pdbx_description
1 polymer ?
#
loop_
_entity_poly.entity_id
_entity_poly.type
_entity_poly.pdbx_seq_one_letter_code
_entity_poly.pdbx_strand_id
1 'polypeptide(L)'
;MAPIRLLPNVSMVKAGDLRPRSAALSSLETADCPAYRERKLVMQSTDVPDSHWQTHGRCRHATVDPELFFACDRELRSVRRSREQQAKSICRRCPVAAVCLTYAVRTHQPYGIWGGATETERRRGQRTRRPPVVTPERAQIAAGYEAGASIRDLAASSGAPYSAIRGILLDAGVALRPCNGGAQNAHPPHSFAALPGPLDDHS
;
A
#
# COMPACT_ATOMS: atom_id res chain seq x y z
N MET A 1 -13.68 -74.73 -2.61
CA MET A 1 -13.89 -74.27 -4.00
C MET A 1 -15.38 -74.06 -4.20
N ALA A 2 -15.86 -72.82 -4.06
CA ALA A 2 -17.27 -72.47 -4.17
C ALA A 2 -17.62 -72.04 -5.61
N PRO A 3 -18.83 -72.34 -6.12
CA PRO A 3 -19.19 -72.10 -7.51
C PRO A 3 -19.62 -70.66 -7.78
N ILE A 4 -19.23 -70.15 -8.94
CA ILE A 4 -19.72 -68.89 -9.52
C ILE A 4 -21.16 -69.13 -10.00
N ARG A 5 -22.14 -68.47 -9.37
CA ARG A 5 -23.50 -68.35 -9.91
C ARG A 5 -23.65 -67.01 -10.64
N LEU A 6 -24.13 -67.14 -11.88
CA LEU A 6 -24.56 -66.09 -12.79
C LEU A 6 -25.56 -65.13 -12.12
N LEU A 7 -25.40 -63.83 -12.36
CA LEU A 7 -26.39 -62.81 -12.04
C LEU A 7 -27.38 -62.66 -13.21
N PRO A 8 -28.70 -62.56 -12.94
CA PRO A 8 -29.67 -62.14 -13.93
C PRO A 8 -29.69 -60.62 -14.10
N ASN A 9 -30.24 -60.23 -15.25
CA ASN A 9 -30.24 -58.92 -15.85
C ASN A 9 -31.38 -58.01 -15.34
N VAL A 10 -31.13 -56.70 -15.45
CA VAL A 10 -32.05 -55.54 -15.56
C VAL A 10 -33.17 -55.36 -14.52
N SER A 11 -33.14 -54.19 -13.87
CA SER A 11 -34.32 -53.30 -13.88
C SER A 11 -33.93 -51.84 -13.74
N MET A 12 -34.40 -51.06 -14.71
CA MET A 12 -34.43 -49.60 -14.80
C MET A 12 -34.79 -48.95 -13.47
N VAL A 13 -34.04 -47.93 -13.06
CA VAL A 13 -34.50 -46.96 -12.05
C VAL A 13 -34.97 -45.69 -12.77
N LYS A 14 -36.25 -45.42 -12.53
CA LYS A 14 -37.04 -44.25 -12.92
C LYS A 14 -36.40 -42.97 -12.36
N ALA A 15 -36.38 -41.91 -13.17
CA ALA A 15 -36.18 -40.54 -12.70
C ALA A 15 -37.36 -40.14 -11.79
N GLY A 16 -37.05 -39.56 -10.63
CA GLY A 16 -38.06 -39.02 -9.72
C GLY A 16 -37.45 -38.56 -8.39
N ASP A 17 -37.15 -37.27 -8.32
CA ASP A 17 -37.03 -36.41 -7.15
C ASP A 17 -36.72 -37.05 -5.78
N LEU A 18 -35.45 -37.00 -5.39
CA LEU A 18 -35.06 -36.91 -3.98
C LEU A 18 -33.88 -35.93 -3.86
N ARG A 19 -34.13 -34.75 -3.28
CA ARG A 19 -33.07 -33.86 -2.79
C ARG A 19 -32.32 -34.55 -1.64
N PRO A 20 -31.00 -34.75 -1.70
CA PRO A 20 -30.26 -35.20 -0.54
C PRO A 20 -29.82 -34.01 0.32
N ARG A 21 -30.10 -34.12 1.63
CA ARG A 21 -29.46 -33.36 2.70
C ARG A 21 -27.98 -33.79 2.78
N SER A 22 -27.08 -32.84 2.55
CA SER A 22 -25.78 -32.68 3.23
C SER A 22 -25.04 -33.96 3.67
N ALA A 23 -24.15 -34.45 2.81
CA ALA A 23 -22.88 -35.06 3.22
C ALA A 23 -21.76 -34.12 2.76
N ALA A 24 -21.15 -33.45 3.73
CA ALA A 24 -20.24 -32.33 3.53
C ALA A 24 -18.76 -32.79 3.44
N LEU A 25 -17.98 -31.98 2.71
CA LEU A 25 -16.50 -31.87 2.72
C LEU A 25 -15.69 -32.79 1.79
N SER A 26 -15.87 -32.66 0.46
CA SER A 26 -14.84 -33.13 -0.50
C SER A 26 -14.56 -32.24 -1.73
N SER A 27 -15.14 -31.04 -1.82
CA SER A 27 -14.87 -30.14 -2.97
C SER A 27 -14.86 -28.68 -2.55
N LEU A 28 -13.83 -28.26 -1.83
CA LEU A 28 -13.45 -26.84 -1.78
C LEU A 28 -12.30 -26.64 -2.79
N GLU A 29 -12.65 -26.75 -4.07
CA GLU A 29 -11.81 -26.28 -5.17
C GLU A 29 -11.63 -24.76 -5.02
N THR A 30 -10.37 -24.32 -5.03
CA THR A 30 -9.93 -22.98 -4.64
C THR A 30 -10.19 -21.92 -5.72
N ALA A 31 -11.30 -22.00 -6.44
CA ALA A 31 -11.54 -21.16 -7.61
C ALA A 31 -13.03 -20.84 -7.80
N ASP A 32 -13.56 -19.97 -6.96
CA ASP A 32 -14.59 -19.03 -7.42
C ASP A 32 -14.54 -17.80 -6.52
N CYS A 33 -13.81 -16.77 -6.99
CA CYS A 33 -13.85 -15.45 -6.38
C CYS A 33 -14.79 -14.55 -7.20
N PRO A 34 -16.08 -14.46 -6.83
CA PRO A 34 -17.07 -13.66 -7.58
C PRO A 34 -16.74 -12.15 -7.61
N ALA A 35 -15.85 -11.67 -6.72
CA ALA A 35 -15.46 -10.27 -6.63
C ALA A 35 -14.70 -9.73 -7.86
N TYR A 36 -14.04 -10.59 -8.65
CA TYR A 36 -13.28 -10.14 -9.84
C TYR A 36 -14.10 -10.19 -11.13
N ARG A 37 -15.01 -11.17 -11.30
CA ARG A 37 -15.75 -11.38 -12.55
C ARG A 37 -16.74 -10.26 -12.86
N GLU A 38 -17.30 -9.61 -11.84
CA GLU A 38 -18.36 -8.58 -12.01
C GLU A 38 -17.84 -7.13 -12.16
N ARG A 39 -16.53 -6.87 -12.11
CA ARG A 39 -16.00 -5.48 -12.18
C ARG A 39 -15.07 -5.16 -13.34
N LYS A 40 -15.09 -5.99 -14.38
CA LYS A 40 -14.33 -5.77 -15.63
C LYS A 40 -14.87 -4.63 -16.52
N LEU A 41 -15.84 -3.81 -16.07
CA LEU A 41 -16.57 -2.89 -16.96
C LEU A 41 -16.39 -1.38 -16.70
N VAL A 42 -15.51 -0.94 -15.80
CA VAL A 42 -15.25 0.51 -15.67
C VAL A 42 -13.76 0.80 -15.65
N MET A 43 -13.10 0.71 -16.80
CA MET A 43 -11.78 1.35 -16.98
C MET A 43 -11.35 1.47 -18.44
N GLN A 44 -12.08 2.25 -19.23
CA GLN A 44 -11.57 2.78 -20.49
C GLN A 44 -11.62 4.32 -20.47
N SER A 45 -10.56 4.92 -21.02
CA SER A 45 -10.18 6.36 -21.07
C SER A 45 -9.46 6.87 -19.81
N THR A 46 -8.31 7.53 -19.89
CA THR A 46 -7.85 8.51 -20.91
C THR A 46 -6.35 8.45 -21.23
N ASP A 47 -6.05 8.87 -22.47
CA ASP A 47 -4.82 9.34 -23.11
C ASP A 47 -3.46 9.14 -22.40
N VAL A 48 -2.77 8.06 -22.79
CA VAL A 48 -1.30 7.94 -22.71
C VAL A 48 -0.82 7.59 -24.12
N PRO A 49 0.10 8.35 -24.74
CA PRO A 49 0.54 8.08 -26.10
C PRO A 49 1.16 6.67 -26.20
N ASP A 50 0.68 5.87 -27.16
CA ASP A 50 1.25 4.65 -27.79
C ASP A 50 2.06 3.66 -26.95
N SER A 51 1.81 3.60 -25.65
CA SER A 51 2.62 2.77 -24.79
C SER A 51 2.02 1.36 -24.73
N HIS A 52 2.23 0.55 -25.79
CA HIS A 52 1.97 -0.90 -25.81
C HIS A 52 2.79 -1.69 -24.77
N TRP A 53 3.38 -1.04 -23.76
CA TRP A 53 4.23 -1.70 -22.76
C TRP A 53 3.54 -2.88 -22.08
N GLN A 54 2.20 -2.87 -21.97
CA GLN A 54 1.46 -3.99 -21.39
C GLN A 54 1.71 -5.29 -22.19
N THR A 55 1.93 -5.23 -23.51
CA THR A 55 2.20 -6.42 -24.35
C THR A 55 3.52 -7.08 -24.01
N HIS A 56 4.50 -6.31 -23.52
CA HIS A 56 5.80 -6.79 -23.05
C HIS A 56 5.78 -7.27 -21.58
N GLY A 57 4.60 -7.29 -20.95
CA GLY A 57 4.42 -7.77 -19.59
C GLY A 57 4.57 -9.28 -19.48
N ARG A 58 5.55 -9.75 -18.69
CA ARG A 58 5.73 -11.19 -18.40
C ARG A 58 4.50 -11.86 -17.76
N CYS A 59 3.64 -11.08 -17.10
CA CYS A 59 2.38 -11.58 -16.52
C CYS A 59 1.39 -12.09 -17.57
N ARG A 60 1.60 -11.79 -18.86
CA ARG A 60 0.75 -12.25 -19.97
C ARG A 60 1.26 -13.53 -20.64
N HIS A 61 2.44 -14.02 -20.26
CA HIS A 61 2.96 -15.26 -20.84
C HIS A 61 2.03 -16.43 -20.50
N ALA A 62 1.82 -17.34 -21.45
CA ALA A 62 0.88 -18.46 -21.31
C ALA A 62 1.19 -19.38 -20.11
N THR A 63 2.42 -19.38 -19.62
CA THR A 63 2.85 -20.18 -18.46
C THR A 63 2.58 -19.50 -17.11
N VAL A 64 2.03 -18.29 -17.11
CA VAL A 64 1.78 -17.51 -15.89
C VAL A 64 0.28 -17.39 -15.68
N ASP A 65 -0.17 -17.84 -14.51
CA ASP A 65 -1.56 -17.70 -14.09
C ASP A 65 -1.88 -16.23 -13.73
N PRO A 66 -2.86 -15.58 -14.37
CA PRO A 66 -3.31 -14.24 -14.01
C PRO A 66 -3.78 -14.10 -12.57
N GLU A 67 -4.40 -15.14 -11.98
CA GLU A 67 -4.92 -15.12 -10.61
C GLU A 67 -3.80 -14.93 -9.58
N LEU A 68 -2.56 -15.24 -9.93
CA LEU A 68 -1.41 -15.03 -9.07
C LEU A 68 -1.25 -13.55 -8.64
N PHE A 69 -1.63 -12.61 -9.51
CA PHE A 69 -1.45 -11.19 -9.25
C PHE A 69 -2.57 -10.58 -8.43
N PHE A 70 -3.72 -11.24 -8.31
CA PHE A 70 -4.91 -10.74 -7.63
C PHE A 70 -5.19 -11.56 -6.37
N ALA A 71 -5.66 -10.91 -5.31
CA ALA A 71 -5.94 -11.60 -4.06
C ALA A 71 -7.35 -12.19 -4.10
N CYS A 72 -7.50 -13.42 -3.62
CA CYS A 72 -8.82 -13.95 -3.25
C CYS A 72 -9.21 -13.44 -1.86
N ASP A 73 -10.49 -13.14 -1.68
CA ASP A 73 -11.02 -12.81 -0.37
C ASP A 73 -10.83 -13.98 0.60
N ARG A 74 -10.37 -13.67 1.81
CA ARG A 74 -10.18 -14.62 2.93
C ARG A 74 -9.11 -15.71 2.72
N GLU A 75 -8.06 -15.45 1.95
CA GLU A 75 -6.89 -16.33 1.89
C GLU A 75 -6.11 -16.36 3.23
N LEU A 76 -5.56 -17.53 3.58
CA LEU A 76 -4.66 -17.67 4.73
C LEU A 76 -3.41 -16.79 4.55
N ARG A 77 -2.88 -16.24 5.65
CA ARG A 77 -1.71 -15.34 5.62
C ARG A 77 -0.48 -15.97 4.96
N SER A 78 -0.27 -17.27 5.14
CA SER A 78 0.83 -18.04 4.54
C SER A 78 0.66 -18.16 3.03
N VAL A 79 -0.56 -18.51 2.57
CA VAL A 79 -0.92 -18.61 1.16
C VAL A 79 -0.74 -17.27 0.47
N ARG A 80 -1.26 -16.18 1.06
CA ARG A 80 -1.07 -14.82 0.57
C ARG A 80 0.40 -14.48 0.39
N ARG A 81 1.22 -14.72 1.41
CA ARG A 81 2.65 -14.41 1.37
C ARG A 81 3.35 -15.17 0.24
N SER A 82 3.04 -16.45 0.09
CA SER A 82 3.60 -17.29 -0.98
C SER A 82 3.22 -16.76 -2.36
N ARG A 83 1.93 -16.50 -2.59
CA ARG A 83 1.39 -15.93 -3.83
C ARG A 83 2.04 -14.58 -4.16
N GLU A 84 2.09 -13.67 -3.19
CA GLU A 84 2.72 -12.36 -3.34
C GLU A 84 4.21 -12.47 -3.68
N GLN A 85 4.94 -13.37 -3.03
CA GLN A 85 6.36 -13.61 -3.32
C GLN A 85 6.56 -14.14 -4.74
N GLN A 86 5.70 -15.06 -5.18
CA GLN A 86 5.75 -15.64 -6.52
C GLN A 86 5.44 -14.58 -7.60
N ALA A 87 4.37 -13.80 -7.44
CA ALA A 87 4.04 -12.70 -8.36
C ALA A 87 5.18 -11.66 -8.43
N LYS A 88 5.73 -11.26 -7.28
CA LYS A 88 6.88 -10.36 -7.23
C LYS A 88 8.11 -10.91 -7.94
N SER A 89 8.34 -12.23 -7.87
CA SER A 89 9.45 -12.87 -8.58
C SER A 89 9.37 -12.73 -10.10
N ILE A 90 8.14 -12.76 -10.65
CA ILE A 90 7.87 -12.54 -12.08
C ILE A 90 8.08 -11.06 -12.41
N CYS A 91 7.52 -10.16 -11.60
CA CYS A 91 7.68 -8.72 -11.80
C CYS A 91 9.16 -8.28 -11.80
N ARG A 92 10.00 -8.85 -10.93
CA ARG A 92 11.44 -8.53 -10.86
C ARG A 92 12.20 -8.75 -12.17
N ARG A 93 11.70 -9.65 -13.03
CA ARG A 93 12.33 -9.98 -14.32
C ARG A 93 11.60 -9.31 -15.49
N CYS A 94 10.53 -8.58 -15.22
CA CYS A 94 9.65 -8.01 -16.24
C CYS A 94 10.25 -6.70 -16.78
N PRO A 95 10.46 -6.55 -18.10
CA PRO A 95 11.10 -5.37 -18.69
C PRO A 95 10.30 -4.08 -18.45
N VAL A 96 8.99 -4.21 -18.28
CA VAL A 96 8.07 -3.08 -18.10
C VAL A 96 7.67 -2.85 -16.64
N ALA A 97 8.36 -3.46 -15.68
CA ALA A 97 8.01 -3.38 -14.26
C ALA A 97 7.95 -1.92 -13.75
N ALA A 98 8.92 -1.09 -14.13
CA ALA A 98 8.98 0.31 -13.72
C ALA A 98 7.79 1.13 -14.26
N VAL A 99 7.50 1.03 -15.56
CA VAL A 99 6.37 1.72 -16.20
C VAL A 99 5.03 1.22 -15.63
N CYS A 100 4.92 -0.10 -15.41
CA CYS A 100 3.75 -0.73 -14.79
C CYS A 100 3.48 -0.18 -13.37
N LEU A 101 4.52 -0.04 -12.54
CA LEU A 101 4.39 0.52 -11.20
C LEU A 101 3.98 2.00 -11.25
N THR A 102 4.61 2.78 -12.13
CA THR A 102 4.29 4.20 -12.32
C THR A 102 2.83 4.38 -12.74
N TYR A 103 2.37 3.59 -13.71
CA TYR A 103 0.96 3.57 -14.13
C TYR A 103 0.04 3.26 -12.95
N ALA A 104 0.33 2.18 -12.22
CA ALA A 104 -0.51 1.73 -11.11
C ALA A 104 -0.62 2.74 -9.96
N VAL A 105 0.48 3.45 -9.68
CA VAL A 105 0.51 4.54 -8.69
C VAL A 105 -0.30 5.73 -9.19
N ARG A 106 -0.11 6.15 -10.45
CA ARG A 106 -0.76 7.33 -11.04
C ARG A 106 -2.27 7.16 -11.16
N THR A 107 -2.75 5.98 -11.58
CA THR A 107 -4.18 5.71 -11.76
C THR A 107 -4.81 5.09 -10.52
N HIS A 108 -4.11 5.07 -9.38
CA HIS A 108 -4.60 4.49 -8.11
C HIS A 108 -5.20 3.08 -8.25
N GLN A 109 -4.50 2.18 -8.96
CA GLN A 109 -5.00 0.83 -9.19
C GLN A 109 -5.34 0.13 -7.85
N PRO A 110 -6.62 -0.22 -7.62
CA PRO A 110 -7.12 -0.54 -6.29
C PRO A 110 -6.68 -1.91 -5.79
N TYR A 111 -6.40 -2.85 -6.70
CA TYR A 111 -6.14 -4.24 -6.34
C TYR A 111 -4.91 -4.81 -7.05
N GLY A 112 -4.45 -5.95 -6.54
CA GLY A 112 -3.42 -6.76 -7.16
C GLY A 112 -1.99 -6.22 -7.07
N ILE A 113 -1.06 -6.99 -7.65
CA ILE A 113 0.37 -6.70 -7.68
C ILE A 113 0.72 -6.06 -9.03
N TRP A 114 1.27 -4.84 -8.96
CA TRP A 114 1.64 -4.06 -10.14
C TRP A 114 3.11 -3.67 -10.04
N GLY A 115 3.88 -3.95 -11.09
CA GLY A 115 5.31 -3.63 -11.13
C GLY A 115 6.13 -4.13 -9.94
N GLY A 116 5.69 -5.22 -9.28
CA GLY A 116 6.34 -5.81 -8.11
C GLY A 116 5.90 -5.26 -6.75
N ALA A 117 4.89 -4.39 -6.70
CA ALA A 117 4.35 -3.86 -5.44
C ALA A 117 2.89 -4.30 -5.21
N THR A 118 2.55 -4.69 -3.98
CA THR A 118 1.17 -4.91 -3.54
C THR A 118 0.43 -3.58 -3.41
N GLU A 119 -0.90 -3.61 -3.31
CA GLU A 119 -1.70 -2.42 -3.02
C GLU A 119 -1.20 -1.68 -1.76
N THR A 120 -0.98 -2.42 -0.67
CA THR A 120 -0.51 -1.84 0.59
C THR A 120 0.86 -1.19 0.45
N GLU A 121 1.77 -1.80 -0.31
CA GLU A 121 3.10 -1.23 -0.59
C GLU A 121 3.00 0.04 -1.42
N ARG A 122 2.14 0.06 -2.46
CA ARG A 122 1.87 1.26 -3.26
C ARG A 122 1.31 2.39 -2.40
N ARG A 123 0.30 2.10 -1.56
CA ARG A 123 -0.29 3.08 -0.64
C ARG A 123 0.73 3.59 0.38
N ARG A 124 1.59 2.73 0.93
CA ARG A 124 2.66 3.13 1.85
C ARG A 124 3.66 4.07 1.15
N GLY A 125 4.09 3.73 -0.05
CA GLY A 125 5.01 4.57 -0.84
C GLY A 125 4.41 5.93 -1.22
N GLN A 126 3.11 5.99 -1.52
CA GLN A 126 2.42 7.27 -1.75
C GLN A 126 2.35 8.12 -0.48
N ARG A 127 2.08 7.52 0.69
CA ARG A 127 2.07 8.24 1.97
C ARG A 127 3.42 8.83 2.31
N THR A 128 4.51 8.11 2.07
CA THR A 128 5.88 8.62 2.34
C THR A 128 6.32 9.68 1.33
N ARG A 129 5.76 9.68 0.11
CA ARG A 129 6.08 10.67 -0.94
C ARG A 129 5.24 11.92 -0.87
N ARG A 130 4.09 11.88 -0.20
CA ARG A 130 3.25 13.06 -0.02
C ARG A 130 4.08 14.10 0.75
N PRO A 131 4.38 15.27 0.16
CA PRO A 131 5.09 16.30 0.88
C PRO A 131 4.28 16.66 2.14
N PRO A 132 4.95 16.89 3.28
CA PRO A 132 4.26 17.30 4.48
C PRO A 132 3.47 18.57 4.18
N VAL A 133 2.26 18.67 4.72
CA VAL A 133 1.50 19.93 4.64
C VAL A 133 2.26 20.94 5.48
N VAL A 134 2.86 21.93 4.82
CA VAL A 134 3.54 23.06 5.46
C VAL A 134 2.48 24.09 5.80
N THR A 135 2.03 24.10 7.07
CA THR A 135 1.24 25.20 7.61
C THR A 135 2.15 26.17 8.37
N PRO A 136 1.82 27.47 8.45
CA PRO A 136 2.63 28.43 9.20
C PRO A 136 2.80 28.01 10.67
N GLU A 137 1.76 27.45 11.28
CA GLU A 137 1.81 26.89 12.64
C GLU A 137 2.83 25.75 12.77
N ARG A 138 2.85 24.81 11.82
CA ARG A 138 3.83 23.71 11.79
C ARG A 138 5.26 24.23 11.61
N ALA A 139 5.45 25.23 10.77
CA ALA A 139 6.75 25.88 10.59
C ALA A 139 7.21 26.59 11.88
N GLN A 140 6.31 27.25 12.60
CA GLN A 140 6.61 27.87 13.90
C GLN A 140 7.02 26.83 14.95
N ILE A 141 6.38 25.65 14.98
CA ILE A 141 6.78 24.55 15.88
C ILE A 141 8.21 24.08 15.57
N ALA A 142 8.56 23.91 14.29
CA ALA A 142 9.92 23.55 13.89
C ALA A 142 10.95 24.63 14.27
N ALA A 143 10.66 25.88 13.94
CA ALA A 143 11.52 27.02 14.29
C ALA A 143 11.70 27.18 15.81
N GLY A 144 10.64 26.99 16.60
CA GLY A 144 10.69 27.03 18.06
C GLY A 144 11.57 25.93 18.64
N TYR A 145 11.51 24.73 18.05
CA TYR A 145 12.41 23.64 18.43
C TYR A 145 13.86 23.98 18.12
N GLU A 146 14.16 24.43 16.90
CA GLU A 146 15.51 24.85 16.48
C GLU A 146 16.06 25.98 17.36
N ALA A 147 15.19 26.91 17.76
CA ALA A 147 15.50 28.00 18.70
C ALA A 147 15.74 27.55 20.16
N GLY A 148 15.55 26.26 20.49
CA GLY A 148 15.92 25.69 21.78
C GLY A 148 14.77 25.11 22.60
N ALA A 149 13.51 25.32 22.20
CA ALA A 149 12.37 24.80 22.94
C ALA A 149 12.39 23.27 23.01
N SER A 150 11.97 22.71 24.15
CA SER A 150 11.79 21.26 24.25
C SER A 150 10.49 20.84 23.55
N ILE A 151 10.41 19.56 23.16
CA ILE A 151 9.16 19.00 22.59
C ILE A 151 7.99 19.16 23.58
N ARG A 152 8.26 19.12 24.89
CA ARG A 152 7.24 19.28 25.94
C ARG A 152 6.76 20.73 26.01
N ASP A 153 7.65 21.71 25.90
CA ASP A 153 7.27 23.13 25.93
C ASP A 153 6.41 23.49 24.72
N LEU A 154 6.79 23.00 23.54
CA LEU A 154 6.02 23.19 22.31
C LEU A 154 4.64 22.53 22.38
N ALA A 155 4.53 21.34 22.99
CA ALA A 155 3.25 20.69 23.20
C ALA A 155 2.34 21.50 24.14
N ALA A 156 2.91 22.07 25.21
CA ALA A 156 2.18 22.92 26.13
C ALA A 156 1.72 24.23 25.46
N SER A 157 2.56 24.89 24.66
CA SER A 157 2.25 26.18 24.05
C SER A 157 1.30 26.08 22.84
N SER A 158 1.34 24.97 22.11
CA SER A 158 0.46 24.74 20.94
C SER A 158 -0.85 24.04 21.28
N GLY A 159 -0.99 23.51 22.50
CA GLY A 159 -2.12 22.65 22.87
C GLY A 159 -2.16 21.31 22.13
N ALA A 160 -1.11 20.96 21.38
CA ALA A 160 -1.03 19.72 20.63
C ALA A 160 -0.40 18.59 21.46
N PRO A 161 -0.82 17.33 21.28
CA PRO A 161 -0.21 16.21 21.97
C PRO A 161 1.25 16.01 21.54
N TYR A 162 2.09 15.48 22.43
CA TYR A 162 3.51 15.21 22.16
C TYR A 162 3.77 14.47 20.83
N SER A 163 2.92 13.49 20.48
CA SER A 163 3.03 12.73 19.24
C SER A 163 2.83 13.60 17.99
N ALA A 164 1.98 14.62 18.06
CA ALA A 164 1.77 15.57 16.98
C ALA A 164 3.01 16.47 16.78
N ILE A 165 3.56 17.03 17.86
CA ILE A 165 4.79 17.83 17.80
C ILE A 165 5.96 16.99 17.28
N ARG A 166 6.16 15.79 17.82
CA ARG A 166 7.19 14.86 17.35
C ARG A 166 7.02 14.52 15.87
N GLY A 167 5.78 14.30 15.42
CA GLY A 167 5.47 14.08 14.01
C GLY A 167 5.83 15.27 13.13
N ILE A 168 5.47 16.49 13.55
CA ILE A 168 5.79 17.73 12.83
C ILE A 168 7.31 17.92 12.69
N LEU A 169 8.08 17.68 13.75
CA LEU A 169 9.54 17.80 13.70
C LEU A 169 10.18 16.78 12.75
N LEU A 170 9.69 15.52 12.77
CA LEU A 170 10.17 14.48 11.86
C LEU A 170 9.78 14.76 10.40
N ASP A 171 8.55 15.23 10.17
CA ASP A 171 8.05 15.65 8.86
C ASP A 171 8.87 16.82 8.29
N ALA A 172 9.30 17.75 9.17
CA ALA A 172 10.18 18.87 8.82
C ALA A 172 11.65 18.46 8.60
N GLY A 173 12.01 17.19 8.88
CA GLY A 173 13.39 16.69 8.74
C GLY A 173 14.33 17.13 9.88
N VAL A 174 13.80 17.65 10.98
CA VAL A 174 14.61 18.09 12.13
C VAL A 174 15.08 16.87 12.92
N ALA A 175 16.40 16.77 13.14
CA ALA A 175 16.97 15.73 13.99
C ALA A 175 16.62 16.01 15.46
N LEU A 176 15.95 15.05 16.12
CA LEU A 176 15.59 15.20 17.53
C LEU A 176 16.84 15.13 18.42
N ARG A 177 17.00 16.11 19.31
CA ARG A 177 18.00 16.16 20.37
C ARG A 177 18.00 14.84 21.16
N PRO A 178 19.17 14.22 21.39
CA PRO A 178 19.28 12.97 22.14
C PRO A 178 18.71 13.10 23.55
N CYS A 179 18.05 12.05 24.03
CA CYS A 179 17.42 12.03 25.36
C CYS A 179 18.42 11.90 26.53
N ASN A 180 19.71 12.13 26.33
CA ASN A 180 20.70 11.92 27.39
C ASN A 180 20.56 13.04 28.43
N GLY A 181 20.01 12.69 29.59
CA GLY A 181 19.89 13.59 30.73
C GLY A 181 21.24 14.17 31.11
N GLY A 182 21.40 15.48 30.96
CA GLY A 182 22.62 16.19 31.33
C GLY A 182 22.72 17.53 30.61
N ALA A 183 22.69 18.60 31.38
CA ALA A 183 22.84 19.98 30.94
C ALA A 183 23.98 20.15 29.93
N GLN A 184 23.65 20.63 28.74
CA GLN A 184 24.61 21.40 27.93
C GLN A 184 23.85 22.54 27.26
N ASN A 185 23.83 23.65 27.99
CA ASN A 185 23.66 24.97 27.42
C ASN A 185 24.80 25.20 26.43
N ALA A 186 24.49 25.18 25.14
CA ALA A 186 25.34 25.77 24.11
C ALA A 186 24.42 26.44 23.07
N HIS A 187 23.84 27.57 23.48
CA HIS A 187 23.37 28.58 22.53
C HIS A 187 24.61 29.30 21.98
N PRO A 188 24.77 29.42 20.65
CA PRO A 188 25.61 30.48 20.12
C PRO A 188 24.92 31.83 20.40
N PRO A 189 25.66 32.92 20.71
CA PRO A 189 25.06 34.23 20.81
C PRO A 189 24.59 34.66 19.41
N HIS A 190 23.29 34.60 19.15
CA HIS A 190 22.72 35.34 18.03
C HIS A 190 22.71 36.82 18.41
N SER A 191 23.78 37.53 18.05
CA SER A 191 23.78 38.99 17.97
C SER A 191 22.66 39.40 17.01
N PHE A 192 21.62 40.03 17.56
CA PHE A 192 20.62 40.74 16.78
C PHE A 192 21.32 41.95 16.15
N ALA A 193 21.69 41.86 14.87
CA ALA A 193 22.08 43.03 14.10
C ALA A 193 20.84 43.90 13.92
N ALA A 194 20.84 45.06 14.58
CA ALA A 194 19.83 46.10 14.44
C ALA A 194 19.74 46.53 12.97
N LEU A 195 18.53 46.47 12.40
CA LEU A 195 18.22 47.16 11.15
C LEU A 195 18.21 48.67 11.42
N PRO A 196 18.89 49.51 10.62
CA PRO A 196 18.78 50.96 10.76
C PRO A 196 17.39 51.42 10.31
N GLY A 197 16.75 52.28 11.12
CA GLY A 197 15.47 52.92 10.80
C GLY A 197 15.59 53.89 9.62
N PRO A 198 14.46 54.22 8.97
CA PRO A 198 14.44 55.15 7.84
C PRO A 198 14.76 56.58 8.30
N LEU A 199 15.61 57.25 7.53
CA LEU A 199 15.89 58.69 7.65
C LEU A 199 14.71 59.45 7.03
N ASP A 200 14.04 60.25 7.84
CA ASP A 200 13.12 61.29 7.38
C ASP A 200 13.94 62.41 6.69
N ASP A 201 13.69 62.63 5.40
CA ASP A 201 14.23 63.77 4.65
C ASP A 201 13.14 64.84 4.56
N HIS A 202 13.34 65.95 5.27
CA HIS A 202 12.52 67.15 5.19
C HIS A 202 12.95 67.97 3.97
N SER A 203 11.99 68.31 3.09
CA SER A 203 12.04 69.49 2.22
C SER A 203 10.63 70.02 1.98
#